data_AF-A0AAW1QX85-F1
#
_entry.id   AF-A0AAW1QX85-F1
#
_cell.length_a   1.000
_cell.length_b   1.000
_cell.length_c   1.000
_cell.angle_alpha   90.00
_cell.angle_beta   90.00
_cell.angle_gamma   90.00
#
_symmetry.space_group_name_H-M   'P 1'
#
loop_
_entity.id
_entity.type
_entity.pdbx_description
1 polymer ?
#
loop_
_entity_poly.entity_id
_entity_poly.type
_entity_poly.pdbx_seq_one_letter_code
_entity_poly.pdbx_strand_id
1 'polypeptide(L)'
;MDVQYLQRMVGDGLAQGCAAVTAAQPDAPVEALAVYLQGQQARVRHAEALRDAERQAVAARTQALQAAEGAARAAAAEAAAQREAALAGLLACTSDVFGLYQQAVDACMALKGVGAAYVAAAALDIPNVAYEPGTVFFRRFPRVGALHAVAVHAGEADTHALLCVDTLLPCGSGAALSSGDRGFMRQVAERMRAVLAGMLAAQAAARAAPLGVPQLEELEALERKSQAEQAHAPKEADPEEPKQASESTPEAEAQAVAAMQARLDSALGMLAHAQAAVAAVRDAAVAEVRLLLHAPPGTCFLMQAVLAALHQSSKTWPACRAELLGSAFWAAVAVHDASAASSEQVLMDMQAAAAAGKAARAQLNEELPSSCLGSLLAVLLAQWERVGTCASALRALQATAAGHATQRLLVAQAAAAEAAREAAEAAEAAQVKVAEDEAAHGEEGGDAEAEDDA
;
A
#
# COMPACT_ATOMS: atom_id res chain seq x y z
N MET A 1 -94.98 -44.47 -7.95
CA MET A 1 -93.51 -44.31 -7.92
C MET A 1 -93.01 -43.85 -6.55
N ASP A 2 -93.89 -43.59 -5.57
CA ASP A 2 -93.50 -42.86 -4.36
C ASP A 2 -92.84 -43.72 -3.27
N VAL A 3 -93.15 -45.01 -3.22
CA VAL A 3 -92.63 -45.89 -2.15
C VAL A 3 -91.11 -46.05 -2.26
N GLN A 4 -90.57 -46.29 -3.46
CA GLN A 4 -89.12 -46.44 -3.67
C GLN A 4 -88.36 -45.11 -3.45
N TYR A 5 -88.97 -43.99 -3.83
CA TYR A 5 -88.40 -42.66 -3.60
C TYR A 5 -88.30 -42.35 -2.09
N LEU A 6 -89.38 -42.59 -1.34
CA LEU A 6 -89.40 -42.39 0.11
C LEU A 6 -88.45 -43.34 0.84
N GLN A 7 -88.43 -44.62 0.46
CA GLN A 7 -87.49 -45.60 1.02
C GLN A 7 -86.04 -45.16 0.80
N ARG A 8 -85.70 -44.64 -0.39
CA ARG A 8 -84.34 -44.20 -0.69
C ARG A 8 -83.94 -42.90 0.01
N MET A 9 -84.87 -41.96 0.18
CA MET A 9 -84.57 -40.62 0.70
C MET A 9 -84.55 -40.56 2.22
N VAL A 10 -85.47 -41.28 2.89
CA VAL A 10 -85.65 -41.18 4.34
C VAL A 10 -85.68 -42.53 5.05
N GLY A 11 -85.71 -43.65 4.31
CA GLY A 11 -85.91 -44.99 4.87
C GLY A 11 -84.92 -45.33 5.99
N ASP A 12 -83.62 -45.16 5.74
CA ASP A 12 -82.58 -45.54 6.70
C ASP A 12 -82.55 -44.63 7.93
N GLY A 13 -82.63 -43.30 7.73
CA GLY A 13 -82.64 -42.33 8.83
C GLY A 13 -83.88 -42.46 9.70
N LEU A 14 -85.05 -42.63 9.08
CA LEU A 14 -86.32 -42.83 9.78
C LEU A 14 -86.33 -44.17 10.53
N ALA A 15 -85.84 -45.25 9.93
CA ALA A 15 -85.75 -46.55 10.60
C ALA A 15 -84.82 -46.52 11.83
N GLN A 16 -83.65 -45.90 11.70
CA GLN A 16 -82.70 -45.72 12.82
C GLN A 16 -83.27 -44.83 13.92
N GLY A 17 -83.95 -43.73 13.55
CA GLY A 17 -84.61 -42.85 14.49
C GLY A 17 -85.74 -43.54 15.25
N CYS A 18 -86.61 -44.27 14.54
CA CYS A 18 -87.67 -45.06 15.16
C CYS A 18 -87.09 -46.08 16.14
N ALA A 19 -86.03 -46.81 15.76
CA ALA A 19 -85.37 -47.76 16.64
C ALA A 19 -84.79 -47.09 17.90
N ALA A 20 -84.16 -45.92 17.77
CA ALA A 20 -83.61 -45.17 18.90
C ALA A 20 -84.70 -44.65 19.86
N VAL A 21 -85.83 -44.16 19.33
CA VAL A 21 -86.98 -43.71 20.13
C VAL A 21 -87.65 -44.88 20.84
N THR A 22 -87.82 -46.02 20.17
CA THR A 22 -88.35 -47.25 20.79
C THR A 22 -87.49 -47.71 21.96
N ALA A 23 -86.17 -47.62 21.83
CA ALA A 23 -85.24 -48.00 22.91
C ALA A 23 -85.29 -47.03 24.10
N ALA A 24 -85.49 -45.73 23.86
CA ALA A 24 -85.49 -44.70 24.90
C ALA A 24 -86.84 -44.52 25.62
N GLN A 25 -87.95 -44.96 25.01
CA GLN A 25 -89.32 -44.84 25.52
C GLN A 25 -89.69 -43.44 26.08
N PRO A 26 -89.50 -42.35 25.32
CA PRO A 26 -89.84 -41.01 25.79
C PRO A 26 -91.35 -40.78 25.84
N ASP A 27 -91.81 -39.91 26.74
CA ASP A 27 -93.23 -39.53 26.89
C ASP A 27 -93.82 -38.90 25.60
N ALA A 28 -92.97 -38.29 24.77
CA ALA A 28 -93.33 -37.69 23.48
C ALA A 28 -92.50 -38.30 22.32
N PRO A 29 -92.89 -39.48 21.78
CA PRO A 29 -92.08 -40.23 20.81
C PRO A 29 -91.91 -39.53 19.46
N VAL A 30 -92.90 -38.75 19.00
CA VAL A 30 -92.82 -38.01 17.73
C VAL A 30 -91.85 -36.83 17.83
N GLU A 31 -91.88 -36.10 18.94
CA GLU A 31 -90.94 -35.00 19.20
C GLU A 31 -89.51 -35.54 19.34
N ALA A 32 -89.34 -36.65 20.07
CA ALA A 32 -88.05 -37.32 20.20
C ALA A 32 -87.49 -37.79 18.85
N LEU A 33 -88.34 -38.31 17.95
CA LEU A 33 -87.94 -38.69 16.58
C LEU A 33 -87.52 -37.48 15.74
N ALA A 34 -88.25 -36.37 15.84
CA ALA A 34 -87.90 -35.13 15.13
C ALA A 34 -86.55 -34.57 15.61
N VAL A 35 -86.32 -34.53 16.92
CA VAL A 35 -85.03 -34.12 17.52
C VAL A 35 -83.90 -35.06 17.09
N TYR A 36 -84.16 -36.37 17.05
CA TYR A 36 -83.18 -37.36 16.56
C TYR A 36 -82.77 -37.08 15.12
N LEU A 37 -83.73 -36.93 14.20
CA LEU A 37 -83.45 -36.72 12.77
C LEU A 37 -82.72 -35.40 12.53
N GLN A 38 -83.07 -34.32 13.25
CA GLN A 38 -82.35 -33.05 13.22
C GLN A 38 -80.91 -33.21 13.73
N GLY A 39 -80.72 -33.93 14.83
CA GLY A 39 -79.40 -34.24 15.38
C GLY A 39 -78.54 -35.09 14.43
N GLN A 40 -79.15 -36.07 13.74
CA GLN A 40 -78.48 -36.90 12.74
C GLN A 40 -78.01 -36.06 11.55
N GLN A 41 -78.88 -35.18 11.02
CA GLN A 41 -78.52 -34.28 9.92
C GLN A 41 -77.38 -33.32 10.31
N ALA A 42 -77.41 -32.77 11.53
CA ALA A 42 -76.34 -31.92 12.04
C ALA A 42 -75.00 -32.68 12.17
N ARG A 43 -75.02 -33.92 12.67
CA ARG A 43 -73.83 -34.78 12.78
C ARG A 43 -73.23 -35.12 11.42
N VAL A 44 -74.06 -35.43 10.42
CA VAL A 44 -73.58 -35.71 9.05
C VAL A 44 -72.92 -34.47 8.45
N ARG A 45 -73.58 -33.30 8.52
CA ARG A 45 -73.00 -32.03 8.03
C ARG A 45 -71.69 -31.68 8.73
N HIS A 46 -71.63 -31.87 10.05
CA HIS A 46 -70.41 -31.63 10.81
C HIS A 46 -69.29 -32.60 10.42
N ALA A 47 -69.61 -33.89 10.23
CA ALA A 47 -68.63 -34.89 9.77
C ALA A 47 -68.12 -34.60 8.34
N GLU A 48 -69.00 -34.15 7.44
CA GLU A 48 -68.61 -33.71 6.10
C GLU A 48 -67.72 -32.46 6.15
N ALA A 49 -68.10 -31.45 6.93
CA ALA A 49 -67.31 -30.25 7.13
C ALA A 49 -65.91 -30.55 7.73
N LEU A 50 -65.83 -31.48 8.69
CA LEU A 50 -64.55 -31.94 9.24
C LEU A 50 -63.70 -32.64 8.18
N ARG A 51 -64.28 -33.54 7.37
CA ARG A 51 -63.55 -34.24 6.30
C ARG A 51 -63.05 -33.26 5.23
N ASP A 52 -63.85 -32.27 4.87
CA ASP A 52 -63.45 -31.27 3.89
C ASP A 52 -62.37 -30.34 4.45
N ALA A 53 -62.47 -29.95 5.73
CA ALA A 53 -61.43 -29.21 6.42
C ALA A 53 -60.11 -30.00 6.52
N GLU A 54 -60.17 -31.29 6.84
CA GLU A 54 -59.00 -32.19 6.85
C GLU A 54 -58.37 -32.32 5.46
N ARG A 55 -59.18 -32.50 4.40
CA ARG A 55 -58.70 -32.54 3.02
C ARG A 55 -58.02 -31.23 2.62
N GLN A 56 -58.61 -30.09 2.97
CA GLN A 56 -58.03 -28.78 2.71
C GLN A 56 -56.71 -28.59 3.48
N ALA A 57 -56.66 -29.00 4.75
CA ALA A 57 -55.44 -28.91 5.56
C ALA A 57 -54.30 -29.80 5.02
N VAL A 58 -54.61 -31.03 4.58
CA VAL A 58 -53.63 -31.91 3.93
C VAL A 58 -53.16 -31.32 2.61
N ALA A 59 -54.07 -30.84 1.75
CA ALA A 59 -53.72 -30.21 0.49
C ALA A 59 -52.83 -28.97 0.69
N ALA A 60 -53.18 -28.09 1.63
CA ALA A 60 -52.39 -26.91 1.98
C ALA A 60 -51.00 -27.29 2.51
N ARG A 61 -50.90 -28.31 3.37
CA ARG A 61 -49.62 -28.81 3.88
C ARG A 61 -48.76 -29.39 2.75
N THR A 62 -49.32 -30.18 1.85
CA THR A 62 -48.60 -30.73 0.70
C THR A 62 -48.12 -29.62 -0.23
N GLN A 63 -48.95 -28.61 -0.51
CA GLN A 63 -48.57 -27.45 -1.31
C GLN A 63 -47.45 -26.64 -0.65
N ALA A 64 -47.52 -26.42 0.67
CA ALA A 64 -46.47 -25.73 1.42
C ALA A 64 -45.14 -26.48 1.40
N LEU A 65 -45.16 -27.82 1.52
CA LEU A 65 -43.97 -28.66 1.41
C LEU A 65 -43.37 -28.60 0.00
N GLN A 66 -44.19 -28.71 -1.04
CA GLN A 66 -43.72 -28.59 -2.44
C GLN A 66 -43.14 -27.20 -2.74
N ALA A 67 -43.76 -26.13 -2.23
CA ALA A 67 -43.24 -24.78 -2.36
C ALA A 67 -41.90 -24.60 -1.63
N ALA A 68 -41.78 -25.13 -0.40
CA ALA A 68 -40.54 -25.10 0.36
C ALA A 68 -39.42 -25.89 -0.32
N GLU A 69 -39.71 -27.09 -0.86
CA GLU A 69 -38.76 -27.87 -1.65
C GLU A 69 -38.35 -27.15 -2.94
N GLY A 70 -39.31 -26.54 -3.63
CA GLY A 70 -39.05 -25.74 -4.83
C GLY A 70 -38.14 -24.54 -4.55
N ALA A 71 -38.43 -23.79 -3.49
CA ALA A 71 -37.60 -22.67 -3.04
C ALA A 71 -36.20 -23.12 -2.62
N ALA A 72 -36.08 -24.24 -1.90
CA ALA A 72 -34.79 -24.81 -1.52
C ALA A 72 -33.96 -25.24 -2.74
N ARG A 73 -34.60 -25.86 -3.74
CA ARG A 73 -33.93 -26.22 -5.01
C ARG A 73 -33.49 -24.99 -5.81
N ALA A 74 -34.32 -23.96 -5.90
CA ALA A 74 -33.99 -22.72 -6.59
C ALA A 74 -32.80 -22.01 -5.92
N ALA A 75 -32.82 -21.88 -4.59
CA ALA A 75 -31.72 -21.30 -3.83
C ALA A 75 -30.41 -22.11 -3.98
N ALA A 76 -30.49 -23.44 -4.01
CA ALA A 76 -29.33 -24.29 -4.26
C ALA A 76 -28.77 -24.13 -5.68
N ALA A 77 -29.64 -24.00 -6.68
CA ALA A 77 -29.23 -23.76 -8.08
C ALA A 77 -28.58 -22.39 -8.25
N GLU A 78 -29.13 -21.34 -7.62
CA GLU A 78 -28.55 -20.00 -7.62
C GLU A 78 -27.17 -19.99 -6.95
N ALA A 79 -27.03 -20.62 -5.79
CA ALA A 79 -25.74 -20.74 -5.10
C ALA A 79 -24.71 -21.51 -5.96
N ALA A 80 -25.13 -22.55 -6.69
CA ALA A 80 -24.25 -23.27 -7.62
C ALA A 80 -23.82 -22.38 -8.80
N ALA A 81 -24.74 -21.61 -9.38
CA ALA A 81 -24.44 -20.68 -10.46
C ALA A 81 -23.47 -19.57 -10.03
N GLN A 82 -23.64 -19.02 -8.82
CA GLN A 82 -22.72 -18.02 -8.25
C GLN A 82 -21.31 -18.60 -8.04
N ARG A 83 -21.21 -19.84 -7.55
CA ARG A 83 -19.93 -20.56 -7.42
C ARG A 83 -19.23 -20.73 -8.77
N GLU A 84 -19.97 -21.18 -9.79
CA GLU A 84 -19.41 -21.35 -11.13
C GLU A 84 -18.95 -20.02 -11.74
N ALA A 85 -19.74 -18.95 -11.56
CA ALA A 85 -19.36 -17.61 -12.00
C ALA A 85 -18.08 -17.12 -11.31
N ALA A 86 -17.93 -17.37 -10.01
CA ALA A 86 -16.71 -17.03 -9.28
C ALA A 86 -15.48 -17.82 -9.80
N LEU A 87 -15.64 -19.12 -10.08
CA LEU A 87 -14.58 -19.95 -10.65
C LEU A 87 -14.18 -19.47 -12.07
N ALA A 88 -15.16 -19.09 -12.89
CA ALA A 88 -14.91 -18.52 -14.21
C ALA A 88 -14.19 -17.17 -14.11
N GLY A 89 -14.56 -16.32 -13.14
CA GLY A 89 -13.89 -15.05 -12.86
C GLY A 89 -12.41 -15.21 -12.55
N LEU A 90 -12.05 -16.21 -11.74
CA LEU A 90 -10.64 -16.50 -11.43
C LEU A 90 -9.83 -16.85 -12.68
N LEU A 91 -10.37 -17.65 -13.58
CA LEU A 91 -9.70 -18.02 -14.84
C LEU A 91 -9.53 -16.83 -15.78
N ALA A 92 -10.44 -15.86 -15.73
CA ALA A 92 -10.36 -14.63 -16.51
C ALA A 92 -9.43 -13.58 -15.88
N CYS A 93 -8.82 -13.86 -14.72
CA CYS A 93 -7.96 -12.92 -14.02
C CYS A 93 -6.65 -12.72 -14.78
N THR A 94 -6.52 -11.56 -15.44
CA THR A 94 -5.30 -11.10 -16.10
C THR A 94 -4.59 -9.99 -15.31
N SER A 95 -4.99 -9.76 -14.05
CA SER A 95 -4.38 -8.74 -13.20
C SER A 95 -3.02 -9.22 -12.68
N ASP A 96 -2.59 -8.70 -11.54
CA ASP A 96 -1.43 -9.21 -10.83
C ASP A 96 -1.80 -10.40 -9.91
N VAL A 97 -0.79 -11.01 -9.32
CA VAL A 97 -0.96 -12.19 -8.45
C VAL A 97 -1.79 -11.86 -7.20
N PHE A 98 -1.66 -10.66 -6.66
CA PHE A 98 -2.43 -10.24 -5.48
C PHE A 98 -3.90 -10.00 -5.82
N GLY A 99 -4.21 -9.52 -7.02
CA GLY A 99 -5.57 -9.43 -7.53
C GLY A 99 -6.21 -10.81 -7.69
N LEU A 100 -5.46 -11.82 -8.15
CA LEU A 100 -5.90 -13.21 -8.15
C LEU A 100 -6.19 -13.70 -6.73
N TYR A 101 -5.32 -13.39 -5.76
CA TYR A 101 -5.52 -13.76 -4.36
C TYR A 101 -6.77 -13.10 -3.76
N GLN A 102 -6.99 -11.82 -4.06
CA GLN A 102 -8.18 -11.11 -3.59
C GLN A 102 -9.45 -11.71 -4.19
N GLN A 103 -9.49 -11.99 -5.50
CA GLN A 103 -10.65 -12.64 -6.11
C GLN A 103 -10.94 -14.02 -5.52
N ALA A 104 -9.89 -14.80 -5.17
CA ALA A 104 -10.06 -16.09 -4.52
C ALA A 104 -10.59 -15.96 -3.10
N VAL A 105 -10.12 -14.96 -2.35
CA VAL A 105 -10.64 -14.60 -1.02
C VAL A 105 -12.11 -14.20 -1.13
N ASP A 106 -12.46 -13.33 -2.06
CA ASP A 106 -13.84 -12.87 -2.27
C ASP A 106 -14.78 -14.02 -2.65
N ALA A 107 -14.32 -14.94 -3.51
CA ALA A 107 -15.05 -16.15 -3.86
C ALA A 107 -15.31 -17.06 -2.64
N CYS A 108 -14.32 -17.20 -1.75
CA CYS A 108 -14.47 -17.97 -0.52
C CYS A 108 -15.32 -17.27 0.55
N MET A 109 -15.24 -15.94 0.64
CA MET A 109 -16.06 -15.14 1.57
C MET A 109 -17.56 -15.19 1.23
N ALA A 110 -17.92 -15.50 -0.02
CA ALA A 110 -19.31 -15.73 -0.41
C ALA A 110 -19.91 -17.05 0.14
N LEU A 111 -19.10 -17.93 0.75
CA LEU A 111 -19.58 -19.16 1.35
C LEU A 111 -20.33 -18.91 2.66
N LYS A 112 -21.46 -19.62 2.85
CA LYS A 112 -22.30 -19.47 4.03
C LYS A 112 -21.57 -19.90 5.30
N GLY A 113 -21.50 -19.01 6.30
CA GLY A 113 -20.97 -19.32 7.63
C GLY A 113 -19.46 -19.19 7.79
N VAL A 114 -18.77 -18.72 6.74
CA VAL A 114 -17.36 -18.31 6.77
C VAL A 114 -17.25 -16.99 7.54
N GLY A 115 -16.31 -16.93 8.48
CA GLY A 115 -16.01 -15.71 9.24
C GLY A 115 -14.89 -14.89 8.61
N ALA A 116 -13.91 -15.58 8.01
CA ALA A 116 -12.81 -14.97 7.28
C ALA A 116 -12.21 -15.93 6.24
N ALA A 117 -11.66 -15.36 5.19
CA ALA A 117 -10.81 -16.04 4.21
C ALA A 117 -9.55 -15.21 3.97
N TYR A 118 -8.42 -15.86 3.79
CA TYR A 118 -7.12 -15.20 3.61
C TYR A 118 -6.14 -16.10 2.85
N VAL A 119 -5.09 -15.51 2.30
CA VAL A 119 -4.01 -16.23 1.61
C VAL A 119 -2.70 -16.15 2.40
N ALA A 120 -2.03 -17.29 2.58
CA ALA A 120 -0.76 -17.41 3.30
C ALA A 120 0.21 -18.40 2.59
N ALA A 121 1.30 -18.84 3.23
CA ALA A 121 2.24 -19.84 2.71
C ALA A 121 2.41 -21.00 3.75
N ALA A 122 2.20 -22.28 3.36
CA ALA A 122 2.20 -23.57 4.15
C ALA A 122 0.87 -24.35 4.51
N ALA A 123 0.67 -25.57 3.99
CA ALA A 123 -0.62 -26.29 4.01
C ALA A 123 -1.04 -26.90 5.37
N LEU A 124 -2.35 -26.86 5.71
CA LEU A 124 -2.90 -27.48 6.93
C LEU A 124 -4.45 -27.63 6.91
N ASP A 125 -5.00 -28.75 7.39
CA ASP A 125 -6.45 -28.93 7.61
C ASP A 125 -6.72 -29.21 9.10
N ILE A 126 -7.45 -28.33 9.79
CA ILE A 126 -7.73 -28.45 11.22
C ILE A 126 -9.25 -28.41 11.46
N PRO A 127 -9.88 -29.55 11.79
CA PRO A 127 -11.33 -29.61 11.99
C PRO A 127 -11.80 -28.82 13.23
N ASN A 128 -10.93 -28.65 14.24
CA ASN A 128 -11.16 -27.77 15.38
C ASN A 128 -9.82 -27.20 15.88
N VAL A 129 -9.65 -25.89 15.78
CA VAL A 129 -8.40 -25.19 16.16
C VAL A 129 -8.02 -25.36 17.63
N ALA A 130 -8.99 -25.70 18.50
CA ALA A 130 -8.72 -25.94 19.91
C ALA A 130 -7.94 -27.23 20.18
N TYR A 131 -7.88 -28.16 19.21
CA TYR A 131 -7.14 -29.42 19.37
C TYR A 131 -5.69 -29.32 18.89
N GLU A 132 -5.33 -28.24 18.21
CA GLU A 132 -4.01 -28.07 17.60
C GLU A 132 -3.17 -27.04 18.36
N PRO A 133 -2.22 -27.48 19.19
CA PRO A 133 -1.41 -26.58 20.01
C PRO A 133 -0.48 -25.67 19.19
N GLY A 134 -0.24 -26.01 17.92
CA GLY A 134 0.52 -25.19 16.97
C GLY A 134 -0.27 -24.02 16.36
N THR A 135 -1.57 -23.89 16.64
CA THR A 135 -2.40 -22.83 16.03
C THR A 135 -2.08 -21.46 16.63
N VAL A 136 -1.68 -20.51 15.77
CA VAL A 136 -1.42 -19.12 16.16
C VAL A 136 -2.59 -18.23 15.74
N PHE A 137 -3.21 -17.56 16.70
CA PHE A 137 -4.27 -16.57 16.44
C PHE A 137 -3.65 -15.18 16.27
N PHE A 138 -3.89 -14.52 15.13
CA PHE A 138 -3.29 -13.20 14.83
C PHE A 138 -3.61 -12.12 15.87
N ARG A 139 -4.78 -12.16 16.49
CA ARG A 139 -5.17 -11.25 17.59
C ARG A 139 -4.74 -11.73 18.98
N ARG A 140 -3.89 -12.76 19.05
CA ARG A 140 -3.38 -13.39 20.28
C ARG A 140 -4.48 -13.78 21.28
N PHE A 141 -5.67 -14.07 20.77
CA PHE A 141 -6.82 -14.46 21.56
C PHE A 141 -7.37 -15.80 21.03
N PRO A 142 -7.43 -16.86 21.86
CA PRO A 142 -7.94 -18.16 21.45
C PRO A 142 -9.37 -18.08 20.89
N ARG A 143 -9.64 -18.80 19.79
CA ARG A 143 -10.96 -18.87 19.16
C ARG A 143 -11.44 -20.31 19.05
N VAL A 144 -12.75 -20.47 18.84
CA VAL A 144 -13.41 -21.76 18.60
C VAL A 144 -14.01 -21.76 17.20
N GLY A 145 -13.75 -22.82 16.44
CA GLY A 145 -14.26 -23.03 15.08
C GLY A 145 -13.34 -23.97 14.30
N ALA A 146 -13.53 -24.04 12.98
CA ALA A 146 -12.72 -24.83 12.07
C ALA A 146 -11.80 -23.94 11.23
N LEU A 147 -10.66 -24.49 10.81
CA LEU A 147 -9.73 -23.86 9.86
C LEU A 147 -9.43 -24.87 8.75
N HIS A 148 -9.67 -24.48 7.50
CA HIS A 148 -9.31 -25.28 6.34
C HIS A 148 -8.35 -24.49 5.47
N ALA A 149 -7.19 -25.07 5.14
CA ALA A 149 -6.26 -24.49 4.18
C ALA A 149 -5.98 -25.46 3.03
N VAL A 150 -5.99 -24.93 1.80
CA VAL A 150 -5.67 -25.67 0.59
C VAL A 150 -4.42 -25.07 -0.05
N ALA A 151 -3.43 -25.91 -0.34
CA ALA A 151 -2.22 -25.49 -1.01
C ALA A 151 -2.46 -25.18 -2.49
N VAL A 152 -1.93 -24.04 -2.92
CA VAL A 152 -1.87 -23.62 -4.31
C VAL A 152 -0.43 -23.78 -4.79
N HIS A 153 -0.23 -24.81 -5.59
CA HIS A 153 1.04 -25.09 -6.26
C HIS A 153 0.99 -24.49 -7.67
N ALA A 154 2.06 -23.87 -8.14
CA ALA A 154 2.19 -23.48 -9.55
C ALA A 154 3.04 -24.50 -10.38
N GLY A 155 3.65 -25.48 -9.69
CA GLY A 155 4.43 -26.60 -10.27
C GLY A 155 4.35 -27.85 -9.40
N GLU A 156 5.18 -28.86 -9.66
CA GLU A 156 5.09 -30.17 -8.97
C GLU A 156 5.58 -30.16 -7.50
N ALA A 157 6.51 -29.27 -7.13
CA ALA A 157 7.17 -29.33 -5.82
C ALA A 157 6.91 -28.10 -4.92
N ASP A 158 6.60 -26.93 -5.49
CA ASP A 158 6.61 -25.68 -4.74
C ASP A 158 5.20 -25.17 -4.39
N THR A 159 4.96 -24.97 -3.09
CA THR A 159 3.74 -24.31 -2.59
C THR A 159 3.91 -22.80 -2.66
N HIS A 160 3.14 -22.15 -3.52
CA HIS A 160 3.25 -20.71 -3.78
C HIS A 160 2.29 -19.89 -2.91
N ALA A 161 1.14 -20.49 -2.57
CA ALA A 161 0.14 -19.89 -1.71
C ALA A 161 -0.68 -20.96 -0.99
N LEU A 162 -1.45 -20.50 -0.02
CA LEU A 162 -2.49 -21.23 0.68
C LEU A 162 -3.76 -20.44 0.60
N LEU A 163 -4.84 -21.11 0.29
CA LEU A 163 -6.16 -20.55 0.46
C LEU A 163 -6.72 -21.04 1.80
N CYS A 164 -6.80 -20.14 2.77
CA CYS A 164 -7.29 -20.43 4.11
C CYS A 164 -8.70 -19.87 4.30
N VAL A 165 -9.58 -20.65 4.91
CA VAL A 165 -10.92 -20.25 5.32
C VAL A 165 -11.17 -20.73 6.73
N ASP A 166 -11.74 -19.87 7.56
CA ASP A 166 -12.10 -20.21 8.93
C ASP A 166 -13.55 -19.84 9.28
N THR A 167 -14.07 -20.56 10.27
CA THR A 167 -15.41 -20.36 10.84
C THR A 167 -15.33 -19.83 12.27
N LEU A 168 -14.26 -19.14 12.65
CA LEU A 168 -13.99 -18.79 14.05
C LEU A 168 -15.03 -17.81 14.64
N LEU A 169 -15.56 -18.13 15.81
CA LEU A 169 -16.42 -17.21 16.58
C LEU A 169 -15.63 -15.99 17.06
N PRO A 170 -16.23 -14.78 17.14
CA PRO A 170 -17.64 -14.48 16.91
C PRO A 170 -17.99 -14.13 15.45
N CYS A 171 -17.00 -14.03 14.56
CA CYS A 171 -17.23 -13.55 13.19
C CYS A 171 -17.81 -14.64 12.27
N GLY A 172 -17.49 -15.90 12.52
CA GLY A 172 -17.99 -17.06 11.79
C GLY A 172 -19.04 -17.86 12.56
N SER A 173 -19.42 -19.01 12.01
CA SER A 173 -20.45 -19.88 12.59
C SER A 173 -19.99 -20.74 13.78
N GLY A 174 -18.69 -20.93 13.97
CA GLY A 174 -18.08 -21.89 14.91
C GLY A 174 -18.22 -23.36 14.47
N ALA A 175 -18.95 -23.64 13.39
CA ALA A 175 -19.20 -24.99 12.90
C ALA A 175 -18.11 -25.47 11.94
N ALA A 176 -17.98 -26.79 11.79
CA ALA A 176 -17.14 -27.37 10.75
C ALA A 176 -17.66 -27.00 9.35
N LEU A 177 -16.75 -26.77 8.40
CA LEU A 177 -17.11 -26.52 7.00
C LEU A 177 -17.84 -27.73 6.40
N SER A 178 -18.76 -27.49 5.45
CA SER A 178 -19.42 -28.59 4.75
C SER A 178 -18.47 -29.28 3.76
N SER A 179 -18.79 -30.52 3.36
CA SER A 179 -18.04 -31.21 2.30
C SER A 179 -18.10 -30.46 0.96
N GLY A 180 -19.24 -29.83 0.65
CA GLY A 180 -19.42 -29.00 -0.54
C GLY A 180 -18.53 -27.76 -0.53
N ASP A 181 -18.38 -27.10 0.62
CA ASP A 181 -17.52 -25.91 0.76
C ASP A 181 -16.04 -26.28 0.65
N ARG A 182 -15.60 -27.38 1.30
CA ARG A 182 -14.24 -27.91 1.11
C ARG A 182 -13.96 -28.28 -0.35
N GLY A 183 -14.94 -28.90 -1.02
CA GLY A 183 -14.85 -29.23 -2.45
C GLY A 183 -14.71 -27.98 -3.32
N PHE A 184 -15.48 -26.94 -3.04
CA PHE A 184 -15.38 -25.65 -3.73
C PHE A 184 -14.03 -24.98 -3.51
N MET A 185 -13.51 -24.94 -2.28
CA MET A 185 -12.18 -24.37 -2.00
C MET A 185 -11.06 -25.07 -2.77
N ARG A 186 -11.13 -26.39 -2.94
CA ARG A 186 -10.17 -27.13 -3.79
C ARG A 186 -10.27 -26.71 -5.25
N GLN A 187 -11.49 -26.54 -5.77
CA GLN A 187 -11.69 -26.03 -7.14
C GLN A 187 -11.11 -24.63 -7.30
N VAL A 188 -11.35 -23.72 -6.33
CA VAL A 188 -10.74 -22.38 -6.32
C VAL A 188 -9.22 -22.50 -6.37
N ALA A 189 -8.61 -23.31 -5.50
CA ALA A 189 -7.16 -23.52 -5.48
C ALA A 189 -6.62 -24.13 -6.79
N GLU A 190 -7.34 -25.04 -7.43
CA GLU A 190 -6.99 -25.61 -8.74
C GLU A 190 -7.04 -24.55 -9.86
N ARG A 191 -8.04 -23.67 -9.85
CA ARG A 191 -8.11 -22.55 -10.81
C ARG A 191 -6.99 -21.54 -10.57
N MET A 192 -6.72 -21.18 -9.31
CA MET A 192 -5.58 -20.34 -8.95
C MET A 192 -4.26 -20.95 -9.43
N ARG A 193 -4.07 -22.27 -9.26
CA ARG A 193 -2.90 -22.99 -9.77
C ARG A 193 -2.73 -22.81 -11.28
N ALA A 194 -3.80 -23.00 -12.05
CA ALA A 194 -3.75 -22.87 -13.51
C ALA A 194 -3.37 -21.44 -13.93
N VAL A 195 -3.96 -20.43 -13.29
CA VAL A 195 -3.67 -19.02 -13.58
C VAL A 195 -2.24 -18.64 -13.17
N LEU A 196 -1.79 -19.04 -11.98
CA LEU A 196 -0.43 -18.81 -11.51
C LEU A 196 0.60 -19.48 -12.42
N ALA A 197 0.36 -20.72 -12.86
CA ALA A 197 1.25 -21.41 -13.79
C ALA A 197 1.36 -20.63 -15.12
N GLY A 198 0.25 -20.10 -15.64
CA GLY A 198 0.24 -19.23 -16.82
C GLY A 198 1.01 -17.92 -16.60
N MET A 199 0.82 -17.28 -15.44
CA MET A 199 1.52 -16.06 -15.04
C MET A 199 3.04 -16.28 -14.93
N LEU A 200 3.48 -17.38 -14.31
CA LEU A 200 4.90 -17.73 -14.18
C LEU A 200 5.52 -18.10 -15.53
N ALA A 201 4.79 -18.81 -16.40
CA ALA A 201 5.25 -19.09 -17.76
C ALA A 201 5.41 -17.79 -18.57
N ALA A 202 4.46 -16.86 -18.46
CA ALA A 202 4.55 -15.54 -19.07
C ALA A 202 5.73 -14.73 -18.51
N GLN A 203 5.97 -14.80 -17.19
CA GLN A 203 7.14 -14.19 -16.55
C GLN A 203 8.44 -14.76 -17.12
N ALA A 204 8.56 -16.08 -17.19
CA ALA A 204 9.74 -16.74 -17.73
C ALA A 204 9.99 -16.36 -19.20
N ALA A 205 8.93 -16.21 -20.00
CA ALA A 205 9.04 -15.73 -21.38
C ALA A 205 9.47 -14.25 -21.47
N ALA A 206 8.94 -13.39 -20.61
CA ALA A 206 9.30 -11.96 -20.57
C ALA A 206 10.78 -11.74 -20.22
N ARG A 207 11.33 -12.57 -19.33
CA ARG A 207 12.75 -12.55 -18.94
C ARG A 207 13.73 -12.74 -20.10
N ALA A 208 13.28 -13.21 -21.27
CA ALA A 208 14.12 -13.39 -22.44
C ALA A 208 14.43 -12.08 -23.21
N ALA A 209 13.76 -10.96 -22.89
CA ALA A 209 13.95 -9.66 -23.56
C ALA A 209 14.53 -8.62 -22.58
N PRO A 210 15.86 -8.55 -22.40
CA PRO A 210 16.49 -7.62 -21.46
C PRO A 210 16.44 -6.19 -22.00
N LEU A 211 15.34 -5.49 -21.70
CA LEU A 211 15.16 -4.09 -22.05
C LEU A 211 16.04 -3.15 -21.24
N GLY A 212 16.45 -3.51 -20.02
CA GLY A 212 17.19 -2.66 -19.07
C GLY A 212 18.71 -2.66 -19.21
N VAL A 213 19.27 -3.66 -19.89
CA VAL A 213 20.74 -3.77 -20.08
C VAL A 213 21.29 -2.61 -20.91
N PRO A 214 20.68 -2.22 -22.06
CA PRO A 214 21.19 -1.12 -22.86
C PRO A 214 21.26 0.23 -22.13
N GLN A 215 20.24 0.58 -21.33
CA GLN A 215 20.23 1.84 -20.57
C GLN A 215 21.29 1.82 -19.47
N LEU A 216 21.49 0.67 -18.84
CA LEU A 216 22.52 0.51 -17.83
C LEU A 216 23.92 0.64 -18.44
N GLU A 217 24.19 0.02 -19.59
CA GLU A 217 25.47 0.15 -20.30
C GLU A 217 25.73 1.59 -20.78
N GLU A 218 24.69 2.27 -21.28
CA GLU A 218 24.76 3.68 -21.69
C GLU A 218 25.12 4.59 -20.51
N LEU A 219 24.46 4.42 -19.35
CA LEU A 219 24.75 5.18 -18.15
C LEU A 219 26.19 4.97 -17.66
N GLU A 220 26.69 3.74 -17.69
CA GLU A 220 28.07 3.46 -17.29
C GLU A 220 29.09 4.03 -18.26
N ALA A 221 28.80 4.03 -19.56
CA ALA A 221 29.64 4.67 -20.56
C ALA A 221 29.71 6.18 -20.33
N LEU A 222 28.57 6.82 -20.04
CA LEU A 222 28.49 8.24 -19.69
C LEU A 222 29.22 8.55 -18.39
N GLU A 223 29.09 7.70 -17.36
CA GLU A 223 29.78 7.89 -16.09
C GLU A 223 31.30 7.77 -16.25
N ARG A 224 31.78 6.77 -17.00
CA ARG A 224 33.22 6.63 -17.30
C ARG A 224 33.74 7.83 -18.08
N LYS A 225 32.98 8.33 -19.05
CA LYS A 225 33.34 9.53 -19.81
C LYS A 225 33.43 10.76 -18.91
N SER A 226 32.43 10.98 -18.05
CA SER A 226 32.42 12.07 -17.07
C SER A 226 33.59 11.99 -16.08
N GLN A 227 33.89 10.79 -15.58
CA GLN A 227 35.05 10.57 -14.69
C GLN A 227 36.39 10.82 -15.41
N ALA A 228 36.53 10.41 -16.66
CA ALA A 228 37.73 10.67 -17.46
C ALA A 228 37.93 12.17 -17.73
N GLU A 229 36.85 12.90 -18.05
CA GLU A 229 36.89 14.36 -18.22
C GLU A 229 37.28 15.07 -16.92
N GLN A 230 36.80 14.60 -15.77
CA GLN A 230 37.18 15.14 -14.46
C GLN A 230 38.62 14.80 -14.05
N ALA A 231 39.13 13.61 -14.40
CA ALA A 231 40.51 13.23 -14.14
C ALA A 231 41.53 14.05 -14.95
N HIS A 232 41.11 14.59 -16.10
CA HIS A 232 41.91 15.49 -16.93
C HIS A 232 41.78 16.97 -16.53
N ALA A 233 40.84 17.32 -15.66
CA ALA A 233 40.83 18.65 -15.06
C ALA A 233 42.15 18.85 -14.29
N PRO A 234 42.79 20.04 -14.37
CA PRO A 234 44.01 20.31 -13.63
C PRO A 234 43.77 19.95 -12.16
N LYS A 235 44.62 19.09 -11.58
CA LYS A 235 44.59 18.84 -10.13
C LYS A 235 44.79 20.19 -9.44
N GLU A 236 43.69 20.80 -9.01
CA GLU A 236 43.74 21.90 -8.06
C GLU A 236 44.56 21.41 -6.87
N ALA A 237 45.53 22.23 -6.45
CA ALA A 237 46.51 21.86 -5.44
C ALA A 237 45.79 21.30 -4.21
N ASP A 238 46.15 20.08 -3.86
CA ASP A 238 45.59 19.31 -2.75
C ASP A 238 45.55 20.19 -1.47
N PRO A 239 44.38 20.53 -0.92
CA PRO A 239 44.28 21.43 0.23
C PRO A 239 44.68 20.77 1.57
N GLU A 240 45.33 19.61 1.55
CA GLU A 240 45.56 18.77 2.73
C GLU A 240 46.84 19.08 3.55
N GLU A 241 47.62 20.11 3.24
CA GLU A 241 48.57 20.66 4.22
C GLU A 241 47.99 21.92 4.90
N PRO A 242 47.53 21.83 6.17
CA PRO A 242 47.17 23.00 6.97
C PRO A 242 48.45 23.73 7.43
N LYS A 243 49.19 24.31 6.48
CA LYS A 243 50.30 25.22 6.79
C LYS A 243 49.81 26.66 6.74
N GLN A 244 49.31 27.08 7.90
CA GLN A 244 49.00 28.47 8.29
C GLN A 244 47.91 29.13 7.46
N ALA A 245 47.09 29.93 8.15
CA ALA A 245 46.00 30.72 7.58
C ALA A 245 46.54 31.83 6.67
N SER A 246 47.11 31.43 5.53
CA SER A 246 47.32 32.26 4.36
C SER A 246 45.95 32.82 3.99
N GLU A 247 45.80 34.12 4.13
CA GLU A 247 44.67 34.92 3.68
C GLU A 247 44.10 34.35 2.37
N SER A 248 42.95 33.67 2.43
CA SER A 248 42.25 33.23 1.23
C SER A 248 41.81 34.48 0.50
N THR A 249 42.43 34.75 -0.66
CA THR A 249 42.03 35.89 -1.45
C THR A 249 40.60 35.69 -1.95
N PRO A 250 39.79 36.76 -2.09
CA PRO A 250 38.45 36.67 -2.69
C PRO A 250 38.45 35.97 -4.05
N GLU A 251 39.54 36.09 -4.82
CA GLU A 251 39.68 35.42 -6.12
C GLU A 251 39.77 33.90 -5.96
N ALA A 252 40.52 33.39 -4.98
CA ALA A 252 40.62 31.96 -4.71
C ALA A 252 39.28 31.38 -4.21
N GLU A 253 38.57 32.11 -3.35
CA GLU A 253 37.22 31.73 -2.89
C GLU A 253 36.21 31.68 -4.04
N ALA A 254 36.21 32.69 -4.91
CA ALA A 254 35.34 32.74 -6.08
C ALA A 254 35.65 31.60 -7.06
N GLN A 255 36.92 31.28 -7.28
CA GLN A 255 37.34 30.14 -8.10
C GLN A 255 36.87 28.81 -7.51
N ALA A 256 37.04 28.59 -6.20
CA ALA A 256 36.58 27.37 -5.52
C ALA A 256 35.05 27.19 -5.60
N VAL A 257 34.28 28.27 -5.42
CA VAL A 257 32.81 28.25 -5.58
C VAL A 257 32.43 27.93 -7.03
N ALA A 258 33.09 28.55 -8.01
CA ALA A 258 32.83 28.30 -9.44
C ALA A 258 33.17 26.86 -9.85
N ALA A 259 34.30 26.31 -9.37
CA ALA A 259 34.70 24.93 -9.62
C ALA A 259 33.70 23.94 -9.01
N MET A 260 33.25 24.18 -7.78
CA MET A 260 32.24 23.32 -7.14
C MET A 260 30.86 23.43 -7.82
N GLN A 261 30.47 24.62 -8.29
CA GLN A 261 29.26 24.79 -9.09
C GLN A 261 29.32 23.97 -10.39
N ALA A 262 30.44 24.01 -11.12
CA ALA A 262 30.61 23.22 -12.33
C ALA A 262 30.54 21.71 -12.06
N ARG A 263 31.05 21.24 -10.91
CA ARG A 263 30.91 19.84 -10.46
C ARG A 263 29.45 19.48 -10.17
N LEU A 264 28.70 20.37 -9.51
CA LEU A 264 27.28 20.18 -9.25
C LEU A 264 26.48 20.11 -10.55
N ASP A 265 26.74 21.00 -11.50
CA ASP A 265 26.05 21.03 -12.80
C ASP A 265 26.31 19.73 -13.59
N SER A 266 27.55 19.24 -13.58
CA SER A 266 27.90 17.94 -14.18
C SER A 266 27.18 16.78 -13.51
N ALA A 267 27.10 16.78 -12.17
CA ALA A 267 26.39 15.74 -11.40
C ALA A 267 24.88 15.77 -11.67
N LEU A 268 24.26 16.96 -11.78
CA LEU A 268 22.85 17.13 -12.14
C LEU A 268 22.55 16.59 -13.55
N GLY A 269 23.46 16.80 -14.51
CA GLY A 269 23.34 16.21 -15.85
C GLY A 269 23.32 14.67 -15.82
N MET A 270 24.24 14.06 -15.07
CA MET A 270 24.29 12.60 -14.89
C MET A 270 23.04 12.07 -14.16
N LEU A 271 22.54 12.80 -13.16
CA LEU A 271 21.31 12.45 -12.47
C LEU A 271 20.11 12.45 -13.42
N ALA A 272 19.98 13.46 -14.27
CA ALA A 272 18.89 13.52 -15.26
C ALA A 272 18.91 12.29 -16.19
N HIS A 273 20.10 11.85 -16.64
CA HIS A 273 20.24 10.61 -17.41
C HIS A 273 19.82 9.38 -16.60
N ALA A 274 20.22 9.27 -15.33
CA ALA A 274 19.84 8.15 -14.47
C ALA A 274 18.32 8.09 -14.23
N GLN A 275 17.68 9.22 -13.99
CA GLN A 275 16.22 9.33 -13.86
C GLN A 275 15.51 8.93 -15.15
N ALA A 276 16.02 9.38 -16.32
CA ALA A 276 15.47 9.01 -17.61
C ALA A 276 15.58 7.50 -17.90
N ALA A 277 16.72 6.88 -17.55
CA ALA A 277 16.92 5.44 -17.70
C ALA A 277 15.96 4.61 -16.83
N VAL A 278 15.77 5.02 -15.56
CA VAL A 278 14.80 4.39 -14.65
C VAL A 278 13.37 4.55 -15.19
N ALA A 279 13.02 5.73 -15.71
CA ALA A 279 11.72 5.97 -16.32
C ALA A 279 11.49 5.13 -17.59
N ALA A 280 12.54 4.93 -18.40
CA ALA A 280 12.47 4.16 -19.65
C ALA A 280 12.17 2.67 -19.41
N VAL A 281 12.60 2.11 -18.28
CA VAL A 281 12.33 0.70 -17.92
C VAL A 281 11.06 0.50 -17.10
N ARG A 282 10.29 1.57 -16.82
CA ARG A 282 9.12 1.55 -15.93
C ARG A 282 8.15 0.42 -16.27
N ASP A 283 7.71 0.32 -17.52
CA ASP A 283 6.66 -0.63 -17.89
C ASP A 283 7.15 -2.08 -17.78
N ALA A 284 8.41 -2.34 -18.16
CA ALA A 284 9.05 -3.63 -17.99
C ALA A 284 9.19 -4.00 -16.50
N ALA A 285 9.65 -3.05 -15.68
CA ALA A 285 9.79 -3.24 -14.24
C ALA A 285 8.44 -3.51 -13.56
N VAL A 286 7.40 -2.73 -13.89
CA VAL A 286 6.04 -2.94 -13.39
C VAL A 286 5.52 -4.32 -13.81
N ALA A 287 5.73 -4.73 -15.06
CA ALA A 287 5.33 -6.05 -15.53
C ALA A 287 6.02 -7.19 -14.76
N GLU A 288 7.33 -7.11 -14.53
CA GLU A 288 8.06 -8.13 -13.76
C GLU A 288 7.62 -8.16 -12.29
N VAL A 289 7.52 -6.99 -11.65
CA VAL A 289 7.16 -6.86 -10.22
C VAL A 289 5.72 -7.30 -9.95
N ARG A 290 4.80 -7.16 -10.91
CA ARG A 290 3.43 -7.70 -10.80
C ARG A 290 3.41 -9.20 -10.57
N LEU A 291 4.37 -9.92 -11.16
CA LEU A 291 4.44 -11.38 -11.15
C LEU A 291 5.29 -11.93 -9.98
N LEU A 292 6.03 -11.06 -9.29
CA LEU A 292 6.85 -11.45 -8.14
C LEU A 292 6.00 -11.74 -6.90
N LEU A 293 6.05 -13.01 -6.49
CA LEU A 293 5.46 -13.52 -5.25
C LEU A 293 6.28 -13.18 -4.01
N HIS A 294 7.60 -13.33 -4.15
CA HIS A 294 8.55 -13.10 -3.08
C HIS A 294 9.33 -11.82 -3.33
N ALA A 295 9.81 -11.22 -2.24
CA ALA A 295 10.65 -10.04 -2.31
C ALA A 295 11.98 -10.41 -2.98
N PRO A 296 12.36 -9.75 -4.09
CA PRO A 296 13.72 -9.82 -4.61
C PRO A 296 14.62 -9.08 -3.60
N PRO A 297 15.49 -9.76 -2.83
CA PRO A 297 16.09 -9.19 -1.63
C PRO A 297 16.94 -7.96 -1.91
N GLY A 298 17.79 -8.01 -2.95
CA GLY A 298 18.65 -6.88 -3.32
C GLY A 298 17.84 -5.71 -3.85
N THR A 299 16.92 -5.97 -4.77
CA THR A 299 16.05 -4.94 -5.36
C THR A 299 15.14 -4.31 -4.31
N CYS A 300 14.54 -5.11 -3.42
CA CYS A 300 13.68 -4.60 -2.35
C CYS A 300 14.46 -3.69 -1.38
N PHE A 301 15.70 -4.04 -1.05
CA PHE A 301 16.56 -3.19 -0.22
C PHE A 301 16.84 -1.84 -0.88
N LEU A 302 17.20 -1.83 -2.17
CA LEU A 302 17.46 -0.59 -2.92
C LEU A 302 16.19 0.26 -3.05
N MET A 303 15.04 -0.36 -3.25
CA MET A 303 13.77 0.36 -3.27
C MET A 303 13.44 0.99 -1.92
N GLN A 304 13.72 0.32 -0.80
CA GLN A 304 13.54 0.89 0.52
C GLN A 304 14.42 2.12 0.73
N ALA A 305 15.67 2.08 0.24
CA ALA A 305 16.57 3.24 0.26
C ALA A 305 16.03 4.40 -0.61
N VAL A 306 15.51 4.11 -1.80
CA VAL A 306 14.86 5.12 -2.66
C VAL A 306 13.65 5.73 -1.97
N LEU A 307 12.76 4.92 -1.39
CA LEU A 307 11.60 5.41 -0.66
C LEU A 307 12.01 6.28 0.53
N ALA A 308 13.06 5.88 1.27
CA ALA A 308 13.59 6.66 2.38
C ALA A 308 14.12 8.03 1.92
N ALA A 309 14.83 8.09 0.78
CA ALA A 309 15.28 9.35 0.17
C ALA A 309 14.11 10.23 -0.28
N LEU A 310 12.99 9.63 -0.69
CA LEU A 310 11.73 10.32 -1.00
C LEU A 310 10.88 10.69 0.25
N HIS A 311 11.43 10.53 1.46
CA HIS A 311 10.73 10.72 2.74
C HIS A 311 9.50 9.83 2.93
N GLN A 312 9.48 8.68 2.28
CA GLN A 312 8.47 7.64 2.44
C GLN A 312 9.08 6.46 3.20
N SER A 313 8.27 5.78 4.01
CA SER A 313 8.74 4.60 4.74
C SER A 313 7.90 3.39 4.35
N SER A 314 8.56 2.37 3.82
CA SER A 314 7.97 1.05 3.60
C SER A 314 8.94 0.00 4.10
N LYS A 315 8.51 -0.81 5.06
CA LYS A 315 9.36 -1.85 5.69
C LYS A 315 9.10 -3.24 5.14
N THR A 316 8.00 -3.42 4.39
CA THR A 316 7.56 -4.72 3.91
C THR A 316 7.50 -4.72 2.39
N TRP A 317 7.77 -5.88 1.79
CA TRP A 317 7.69 -6.06 0.35
C TRP A 317 6.31 -5.71 -0.24
N PRO A 318 5.16 -6.12 0.36
CA PRO A 318 3.86 -5.73 -0.16
C PRO A 318 3.65 -4.21 -0.26
N ALA A 319 4.13 -3.45 0.73
CA ALA A 319 4.05 -1.99 0.70
C ALA A 319 4.97 -1.40 -0.39
N CYS A 320 6.22 -1.84 -0.44
CA CYS A 320 7.19 -1.43 -1.45
C CYS A 320 6.70 -1.73 -2.88
N ARG A 321 6.09 -2.91 -3.06
CA ARG A 321 5.49 -3.35 -4.32
C ARG A 321 4.31 -2.47 -4.71
N ALA A 322 3.40 -2.16 -3.77
CA ALA A 322 2.26 -1.29 -4.04
C ALA A 322 2.70 0.08 -4.56
N GLU A 323 3.75 0.66 -3.96
CA GLU A 323 4.33 1.93 -4.42
C GLU A 323 4.87 1.83 -5.85
N LEU A 324 5.64 0.78 -6.19
CA LEU A 324 6.14 0.58 -7.56
C LEU A 324 5.02 0.42 -8.60
N LEU A 325 3.92 -0.23 -8.23
CA LEU A 325 2.80 -0.40 -9.14
C LEU A 325 2.02 0.91 -9.33
N GLY A 326 2.14 1.84 -8.37
CA GLY A 326 1.56 3.17 -8.44
C GLY A 326 2.35 4.11 -9.35
N SER A 327 1.65 5.00 -10.04
CA SER A 327 2.29 6.07 -10.84
C SER A 327 3.00 7.12 -9.98
N ALA A 328 2.59 7.29 -8.72
CA ALA A 328 3.11 8.30 -7.81
C ALA A 328 4.60 8.10 -7.51
N PHE A 329 5.04 6.85 -7.30
CA PHE A 329 6.45 6.53 -7.11
C PHE A 329 7.32 7.01 -8.28
N TRP A 330 6.94 6.65 -9.52
CA TRP A 330 7.70 7.02 -10.71
C TRP A 330 7.72 8.52 -10.96
N ALA A 331 6.60 9.19 -10.70
CA ALA A 331 6.53 10.65 -10.78
C ALA A 331 7.46 11.30 -9.75
N ALA A 332 7.46 10.80 -8.50
CA ALA A 332 8.34 11.29 -7.45
C ALA A 332 9.83 11.09 -7.78
N VAL A 333 10.21 9.92 -8.30
CA VAL A 333 11.59 9.64 -8.74
C VAL A 333 12.04 10.60 -9.85
N ALA A 334 11.16 10.87 -10.82
CA ALA A 334 11.47 11.73 -11.96
C ALA A 334 11.67 13.21 -11.61
N VAL A 335 11.03 13.69 -10.54
CA VAL A 335 11.08 15.11 -10.11
C VAL A 335 11.86 15.33 -8.82
N HIS A 336 12.45 14.27 -8.25
CA HIS A 336 13.19 14.39 -7.00
C HIS A 336 14.41 15.30 -7.18
N ASP A 337 14.44 16.37 -6.40
CA ASP A 337 15.56 17.31 -6.33
C ASP A 337 16.55 16.87 -5.25
N ALA A 338 17.59 16.15 -5.67
CA ALA A 338 18.66 15.71 -4.77
C ALA A 338 19.59 16.86 -4.32
N SER A 339 19.49 18.07 -4.91
CA SER A 339 20.26 19.24 -4.47
C SER A 339 19.66 19.91 -3.24
N ALA A 340 18.38 19.64 -2.96
CA ALA A 340 17.71 20.07 -1.75
C ALA A 340 18.42 19.54 -0.50
N ALA A 341 18.26 20.25 0.62
CA ALA A 341 18.92 19.91 1.87
C ALA A 341 18.48 18.53 2.39
N SER A 342 19.31 17.52 2.14
CA SER A 342 19.18 16.18 2.72
C SER A 342 19.92 16.12 4.05
N SER A 343 19.44 15.28 4.98
CA SER A 343 20.19 14.99 6.19
C SER A 343 21.43 14.17 5.86
N GLU A 344 22.51 14.36 6.63
CA GLU A 344 23.75 13.60 6.47
C GLU A 344 23.51 12.08 6.56
N GLN A 345 22.63 11.66 7.48
CA GLN A 345 22.26 10.25 7.61
C GLN A 345 21.62 9.69 6.33
N VAL A 346 20.74 10.45 5.68
CA VAL A 346 20.09 10.02 4.44
C VAL A 346 21.10 9.88 3.31
N LEU A 347 22.10 10.77 3.23
CA LEU A 347 23.21 10.63 2.26
C LEU A 347 24.07 9.40 2.54
N MET A 348 24.40 9.13 3.81
CA MET A 348 25.14 7.92 4.21
C MET A 348 24.37 6.63 3.88
N ASP A 349 23.07 6.61 4.14
CA ASP A 349 22.22 5.46 3.84
C ASP A 349 22.13 5.23 2.31
N MET A 350 22.01 6.30 1.51
CA MET A 350 22.06 6.22 0.04
C MET A 350 23.42 5.70 -0.46
N GLN A 351 24.53 6.19 0.11
CA GLN A 351 25.88 5.74 -0.23
C GLN A 351 26.05 4.24 0.05
N ALA A 352 25.65 3.79 1.25
CA ALA A 352 25.73 2.39 1.64
C ALA A 352 24.88 1.51 0.72
N ALA A 353 23.66 1.95 0.40
CA ALA A 353 22.76 1.23 -0.49
C ALA A 353 23.33 1.14 -1.92
N ALA A 354 23.83 2.24 -2.48
CA ALA A 354 24.45 2.29 -3.80
C ALA A 354 25.69 1.39 -3.89
N ALA A 355 26.55 1.42 -2.86
CA ALA A 355 27.73 0.57 -2.79
C ALA A 355 27.36 -0.93 -2.73
N ALA A 356 26.38 -1.29 -1.90
CA ALA A 356 25.86 -2.65 -1.83
C ALA A 356 25.27 -3.10 -3.18
N GLY A 357 24.50 -2.23 -3.83
CA GLY A 357 23.92 -2.52 -5.15
C GLY A 357 24.97 -2.72 -6.23
N LYS A 358 26.02 -1.89 -6.24
CA LYS A 358 27.16 -2.04 -7.16
C LYS A 358 27.88 -3.38 -6.96
N ALA A 359 28.09 -3.79 -5.71
CA ALA A 359 28.71 -5.08 -5.39
C ALA A 359 27.83 -6.28 -5.79
N ALA A 360 26.51 -6.15 -5.64
CA ALA A 360 25.53 -7.22 -5.93
C ALA A 360 24.95 -7.16 -7.35
N ARG A 361 25.58 -6.42 -8.29
CA ARG A 361 24.99 -6.12 -9.60
C ARG A 361 24.56 -7.36 -10.42
N ALA A 362 25.37 -8.41 -10.44
CA ALA A 362 25.03 -9.64 -11.16
C ALA A 362 23.74 -10.25 -10.60
N GLN A 363 23.64 -10.35 -9.27
CA GLN A 363 22.45 -10.84 -8.57
C GLN A 363 21.23 -9.94 -8.83
N LEU A 364 21.38 -8.61 -8.80
CA LEU A 364 20.28 -7.68 -9.09
C LEU A 364 19.73 -7.82 -10.51
N ASN A 365 20.61 -8.07 -11.48
CA ASN A 365 20.20 -8.35 -12.85
C ASN A 365 19.51 -9.72 -12.98
N GLU A 366 19.87 -10.72 -12.17
CA GLU A 366 19.17 -12.01 -12.13
C GLU A 366 17.78 -11.92 -11.48
N GLU A 367 17.61 -11.04 -10.48
CA GLU A 367 16.32 -10.81 -9.82
C GLU A 367 15.28 -10.26 -10.81
N LEU A 368 15.66 -9.25 -11.59
CA LEU A 368 14.82 -8.54 -12.57
C LEU A 368 15.55 -8.38 -13.91
N PRO A 369 15.67 -9.46 -14.72
CA PRO A 369 16.51 -9.46 -15.91
C PRO A 369 15.93 -8.66 -17.07
N SER A 370 14.61 -8.47 -17.13
CA SER A 370 14.00 -7.69 -18.22
C SER A 370 14.26 -6.20 -18.02
N SER A 371 14.08 -5.69 -16.80
CA SER A 371 14.17 -4.25 -16.53
C SER A 371 15.50 -3.80 -15.93
N CYS A 372 16.30 -4.71 -15.36
CA CYS A 372 17.49 -4.42 -14.55
C CYS A 372 17.23 -3.34 -13.47
N LEU A 373 16.00 -3.30 -12.92
CA LEU A 373 15.56 -2.18 -12.07
C LEU A 373 16.49 -2.03 -10.85
N GLY A 374 16.84 -3.12 -10.17
CA GLY A 374 17.73 -3.06 -9.01
C GLY A 374 19.05 -2.35 -9.32
N SER A 375 19.74 -2.75 -10.39
CA SER A 375 20.99 -2.09 -10.81
C SER A 375 20.79 -0.62 -11.16
N LEU A 376 19.70 -0.26 -11.85
CA LEU A 376 19.41 1.13 -12.20
C LEU A 376 19.10 1.98 -10.96
N LEU A 377 18.40 1.43 -9.97
CA LEU A 377 18.15 2.12 -8.69
C LEU A 377 19.45 2.33 -7.91
N ALA A 378 20.40 1.40 -7.95
CA ALA A 378 21.71 1.59 -7.33
C ALA A 378 22.48 2.74 -7.98
N VAL A 379 22.45 2.85 -9.31
CA VAL A 379 23.05 3.98 -10.05
C VAL A 379 22.34 5.29 -9.70
N LEU A 380 21.01 5.30 -9.66
CA LEU A 380 20.22 6.47 -9.28
C LEU A 380 20.59 6.97 -7.87
N LEU A 381 20.66 6.07 -6.88
CA LEU A 381 21.05 6.41 -5.51
C LEU A 381 22.47 6.98 -5.45
N ALA A 382 23.41 6.44 -6.22
CA ALA A 382 24.76 6.99 -6.33
C ALA A 382 24.75 8.42 -6.89
N GLN A 383 23.92 8.71 -7.90
CA GLN A 383 23.83 10.06 -8.46
C GLN A 383 23.10 11.03 -7.50
N TRP A 384 22.06 10.58 -6.79
CA TRP A 384 21.42 11.39 -5.74
C TRP A 384 22.40 11.76 -4.63
N GLU A 385 23.15 10.79 -4.11
CA GLU A 385 24.20 11.04 -3.11
C GLU A 385 25.23 12.04 -3.63
N ARG A 386 25.76 11.83 -4.85
CA ARG A 386 26.76 12.70 -5.45
C ARG A 386 26.28 14.15 -5.60
N VAL A 387 25.05 14.35 -6.08
CA VAL A 387 24.42 15.67 -6.20
C VAL A 387 24.25 16.30 -4.81
N GLY A 388 23.74 15.55 -3.84
CA GLY A 388 23.55 16.01 -2.47
C GLY A 388 24.87 16.44 -1.80
N THR A 389 25.93 15.65 -1.96
CA THR A 389 27.28 15.94 -1.46
C THR A 389 27.87 17.18 -2.12
N CYS A 390 27.75 17.33 -3.45
CA CYS A 390 28.21 18.52 -4.16
C CYS A 390 27.43 19.78 -3.76
N ALA A 391 26.09 19.68 -3.63
CA ALA A 391 25.24 20.79 -3.20
C ALA A 391 25.50 21.20 -1.74
N SER A 392 25.80 20.23 -0.86
CA SER A 392 26.21 20.50 0.53
C SER A 392 27.57 21.21 0.58
N ALA A 393 28.55 20.71 -0.16
CA ALA A 393 29.89 21.31 -0.24
C ALA A 393 29.86 22.74 -0.82
N LEU A 394 29.07 22.97 -1.88
CA LEU A 394 28.88 24.30 -2.45
C LEU A 394 28.28 25.29 -1.43
N ARG A 395 27.24 24.87 -0.70
CA ARG A 395 26.64 25.70 0.36
C ARG A 395 27.63 26.02 1.47
N ALA A 396 28.46 25.05 1.87
CA ALA A 396 29.52 25.28 2.86
C ALA A 396 30.55 26.31 2.37
N LEU A 397 31.05 26.17 1.13
CA LEU A 397 31.99 27.12 0.53
C LEU A 397 31.39 28.54 0.42
N GLN A 398 30.14 28.65 -0.02
CA GLN A 398 29.43 29.93 -0.09
C GLN A 398 29.25 30.57 1.29
N ALA A 399 28.94 29.77 2.32
CA ALA A 399 28.83 30.24 3.69
C ALA A 399 30.18 30.74 4.25
N THR A 400 31.27 30.01 3.99
CA THR A 400 32.63 30.44 4.37
C THR A 400 33.02 31.72 3.66
N ALA A 401 32.81 31.82 2.34
CA ALA A 401 33.10 33.03 1.56
C ALA A 401 32.29 34.24 2.06
N ALA A 402 31.00 34.04 2.39
CA ALA A 402 30.17 35.09 2.98
C ALA A 402 30.66 35.52 4.37
N GLY A 403 31.12 34.57 5.20
CA GLY A 403 31.74 34.83 6.50
C GLY A 403 33.01 35.66 6.38
N HIS A 404 33.92 35.28 5.48
CA HIS A 404 35.15 36.01 5.21
C HIS A 404 34.88 37.41 4.60
N ALA A 405 33.89 37.55 3.71
CA ALA A 405 33.48 38.85 3.19
C ALA A 405 32.96 39.77 4.30
N THR A 406 32.14 39.22 5.21
CA THR A 406 31.64 39.96 6.39
C THR A 406 32.78 40.37 7.31
N GLN A 407 33.73 39.48 7.59
CA GLN A 407 34.90 39.78 8.41
C GLN A 407 35.76 40.88 7.78
N ARG A 408 36.01 40.82 6.46
CA ARG A 408 36.75 41.86 5.73
C ARG A 408 36.05 43.22 5.78
N LEU A 409 34.72 43.24 5.67
CA LEU A 409 33.93 44.46 5.82
C LEU A 409 34.08 45.05 7.23
N LEU A 410 34.01 44.21 8.27
CA LEU A 410 34.18 44.64 9.65
C LEU A 410 35.59 45.18 9.92
N VAL A 411 36.63 44.52 9.41
CA VAL A 411 38.02 44.99 9.51
C VAL A 411 38.20 46.33 8.78
N ALA A 412 37.64 46.46 7.56
CA ALA A 412 37.69 47.72 6.82
C ALA A 412 36.93 48.85 7.53
N GLN A 413 35.79 48.56 8.16
CA GLN A 413 35.04 49.51 8.98
C GLN A 413 35.81 49.92 10.23
N ALA A 414 36.47 48.97 10.91
CA ALA A 414 37.31 49.25 12.07
C ALA A 414 38.52 50.12 11.70
N ALA A 415 39.23 49.80 10.61
CA ALA A 415 40.35 50.58 10.11
C ALA A 415 39.91 51.99 9.66
N ALA A 416 38.74 52.11 9.01
CA ALA A 416 38.19 53.42 8.64
C ALA A 416 37.79 54.25 9.88
N ALA A 417 37.25 53.62 10.92
CA ALA A 417 36.93 54.28 12.19
C ALA A 417 38.19 54.74 12.94
N GLU A 418 39.25 53.94 12.94
CA GLU A 418 40.56 54.29 13.50
C GLU A 418 41.20 55.45 12.73
N ALA A 419 41.24 55.39 11.39
CA ALA A 419 41.72 56.50 10.56
C ALA A 419 40.90 57.78 10.75
N ALA A 420 39.58 57.68 10.93
CA ALA A 420 38.72 58.83 11.23
C ALA A 420 39.01 59.41 12.62
N ARG A 421 39.31 58.56 13.61
CA ARG A 421 39.71 59.00 14.95
C ARG A 421 41.08 59.69 14.93
N GLU A 422 42.06 59.12 14.24
CA GLU A 422 43.37 59.74 14.05
C GLU A 422 43.26 61.10 13.34
N ALA A 423 42.41 61.20 12.31
CA ALA A 423 42.14 62.45 11.63
C ALA A 423 41.45 63.49 12.53
N ALA A 424 40.53 63.06 13.41
CA ALA A 424 39.88 63.93 14.38
C ALA A 424 40.86 64.42 15.46
N GLU A 425 41.69 63.54 16.02
CA GLU A 425 42.74 63.89 17.00
C GLU A 425 43.78 64.84 16.36
N ALA A 426 44.17 64.62 15.11
CA ALA A 426 45.06 65.52 14.37
C ALA A 426 44.41 66.90 14.12
N ALA A 427 43.11 66.95 13.83
CA ALA A 427 42.38 68.20 13.65
C ALA A 427 42.23 68.98 14.97
N GLU A 428 41.98 68.30 16.09
CA GLU A 428 41.94 68.91 17.42
C GLU A 428 43.32 69.45 17.83
N ALA A 429 44.39 68.68 17.62
CA ALA A 429 45.76 69.14 17.86
C ALA A 429 46.12 70.37 17.01
N ALA A 430 45.65 70.43 15.76
CA ALA A 430 45.81 71.61 14.92
C ALA A 430 45.04 72.83 15.45
N GLN A 431 43.82 72.64 15.97
CA GLN A 431 43.03 73.72 16.59
C GLN A 431 43.67 74.24 17.88
N VAL A 432 44.18 73.35 18.74
CA VAL A 432 44.90 73.74 19.96
C VAL A 432 46.13 74.57 19.60
N LYS A 433 46.88 74.17 18.57
CA LYS A 433 48.06 74.92 18.13
C LYS A 433 47.71 76.31 17.57
N VAL A 434 46.62 76.43 16.80
CA VAL A 434 46.11 77.73 16.34
C VAL A 434 45.70 78.60 17.54
N ALA A 435 45.02 78.02 18.54
CA ALA A 435 44.62 78.74 19.75
C ALA A 435 45.83 79.17 20.62
N GLU A 436 46.88 78.34 20.71
CA GLU A 436 48.13 78.68 21.38
C GLU A 436 48.89 79.81 20.65
N ASP A 437 48.95 79.75 19.31
CA ASP A 437 49.56 80.81 18.48
C ASP A 437 48.75 82.12 18.58
N GLU A 438 47.41 82.06 18.63
CA GLU A 438 46.54 83.22 18.87
C GLU A 438 46.70 83.79 20.30
N ALA A 439 46.86 82.94 21.32
CA ALA A 439 47.12 83.38 22.70
C ALA A 439 48.52 84.01 22.84
N ALA A 440 49.54 83.47 22.16
CA ALA A 440 50.89 84.03 22.14
C ALA A 440 50.98 85.38 21.41
N HIS A 441 50.10 85.64 20.43
CA HIS A 441 50.00 86.94 19.76
C HIS A 441 48.96 87.89 20.39
N GLY A 442 48.20 87.45 21.39
CA GLY A 442 47.23 88.26 22.12
C GLY A 442 47.82 89.12 23.25
N GLU A 443 49.07 88.91 23.67
CA GLU A 443 49.72 89.68 24.75
C GLU A 443 50.50 90.94 24.29
N GLU A 444 50.59 91.22 22.98
CA GLU A 444 51.24 92.45 22.45
C GLU A 444 50.27 93.60 22.13
N GLY A 445 48.97 93.46 22.44
CA GLY A 445 47.93 94.45 22.12
C GLY A 445 47.21 95.01 23.34
N GLY A 446 47.94 95.59 24.30
CA GLY A 446 47.36 96.13 25.53
C GLY A 446 48.15 97.28 26.14
N ASP A 447 48.66 98.21 25.34
CA ASP A 447 49.19 99.48 25.84
C ASP A 447 49.14 100.56 24.74
N ALA A 448 47.94 101.01 24.39
CA ALA A 448 47.70 102.27 23.67
C ALA A 448 46.21 102.59 23.63
N GLU A 449 45.74 103.38 24.61
CA GLU A 449 44.86 104.53 24.38
C GLU A 449 44.56 105.19 25.74
N ALA A 450 45.51 106.03 26.16
CA ALA A 450 45.24 107.19 27.00
C ALA A 450 45.42 108.42 26.09
N GLU A 451 44.50 109.38 26.24
CA GLU A 451 44.47 110.72 25.61
C GLU A 451 44.06 110.68 24.12
N ASP A 452 43.01 111.36 23.66
CA ASP A 452 42.69 112.77 23.93
C ASP A 452 41.23 113.14 23.53
N ASP A 453 40.74 114.23 24.16
CA ASP A 453 39.64 115.16 23.79
C ASP A 453 38.36 115.24 24.65
N ALA A 454 38.35 116.33 25.45
CA ALA A 454 37.25 117.26 25.82
C ALA A 454 36.18 116.87 26.85
#